data_AF-H2XK75-F1
#
_entry.id   AF-H2XK75-F1
#
_cell.length_a   1.000
_cell.length_b   1.000
_cell.length_c   1.000
_cell.angle_alpha   90.00
_cell.angle_beta   90.00
_cell.angle_gamma   90.00
#
_symmetry.space_group_name_H-M   'P 1'
#
loop_
_entity.id
_entity.type
_entity.pdbx_description
1 polymer ?
#
loop_
_entity_poly.entity_id
_entity_poly.type
_entity_poly.pdbx_seq_one_letter_code
_entity_poly.pdbx_strand_id
1 'polypeptide(L)'
;IDITNSPPTGKGMFVVIGGGIAGVSCAEALLAHSPDANVCLVSPTPIIKAARNVNELTRNLVTFDVTEIPVTEYESKHPNVKVHKCSAVRIDTEDKLIFMSSGETISYDKVCVCTGARQNVIFPENNCVVGIRDTATAMELDKMLKSSERVVVVGNGGIATELVFQIKNCEVIWAIKDKSISNVFFDGGAGQFFLPFLQRKQDLLKNFETEIPSKRMIYKVSDFNTTESKTLGGALGPDWHQSLSLTGTNDDICGVNVEYECEVQDLHVRSDNCCNLHETKKPSGEYWPLHVKLTNAVSHACDFVISATGVVPNVQLFTDLSCTFGLDSGIEIDENMRVVGLYDVYAAGDVCSTAKWPESPHWHQMRLWTQARQMGLFAAQCMAGHSTMKEDIPLDICFELFAHVTSFFGKKVVLLGNYNAQKNNDNKNSLEFLLRVEMNEEYVKVVLFNGRVIGCVLIGETDLEETFENLILNQTDVSALGENLLDPNVDIADYFD
;
A
#
# COMPACT_ATOMS: atom_id res chain seq x y z
N ILE A 1 -31.90 24.84 8.48
CA ILE A 1 -31.49 23.97 9.60
C ILE A 1 -32.27 22.68 9.41
N ASP A 2 -31.72 21.77 8.60
CA ASP A 2 -32.34 20.48 8.31
C ASP A 2 -32.03 19.53 9.48
N ILE A 3 -33.07 18.98 10.09
CA ILE A 3 -33.03 18.18 11.33
C ILE A 3 -32.75 16.69 11.04
N THR A 4 -32.33 16.32 9.82
CA THR A 4 -32.13 14.93 9.39
C THR A 4 -30.70 14.38 9.56
N ASN A 5 -29.76 15.19 10.04
CA ASN A 5 -28.33 14.82 10.13
C ASN A 5 -27.84 14.42 11.53
N SER A 6 -28.70 14.30 12.54
CA SER A 6 -28.26 13.77 13.83
C SER A 6 -27.64 12.38 13.65
N PRO A 7 -26.44 12.11 14.21
CA PRO A 7 -25.88 10.77 14.23
C PRO A 7 -26.85 9.85 14.98
N PRO A 8 -27.01 8.59 14.55
CA PRO A 8 -27.78 7.62 15.33
C PRO A 8 -27.24 7.59 16.77
N THR A 9 -28.13 7.46 17.75
CA THR A 9 -27.77 7.31 19.16
C THR A 9 -28.56 6.12 19.70
N GLY A 10 -27.88 5.07 20.16
CA GLY A 10 -28.54 3.88 20.69
C GLY A 10 -27.57 2.72 20.94
N LYS A 11 -28.02 1.74 21.74
CA LYS A 11 -27.33 0.45 21.92
C LYS A 11 -27.23 -0.30 20.58
N GLY A 12 -26.12 -0.97 20.34
CA GLY A 12 -25.78 -1.67 19.10
C GLY A 12 -25.09 -0.78 18.05
N MET A 13 -24.42 0.31 18.45
CA MET A 13 -23.77 1.22 17.50
C MET A 13 -22.28 0.96 17.37
N PHE A 14 -21.88 0.46 16.20
CA PHE A 14 -20.48 0.35 15.81
C PHE A 14 -20.04 1.61 15.07
N VAL A 15 -18.89 2.15 15.45
CA VAL A 15 -18.28 3.26 14.72
C VAL A 15 -17.01 2.78 14.03
N VAL A 16 -16.83 3.12 12.76
CA VAL A 16 -15.60 2.84 12.00
C VAL A 16 -15.04 4.16 11.52
N ILE A 17 -13.79 4.48 11.87
CA ILE A 17 -13.14 5.74 11.51
C ILE A 17 -12.18 5.52 10.35
N GLY A 18 -12.53 5.98 9.16
CA GLY A 18 -11.71 5.96 7.95
C GLY A 18 -12.43 5.34 6.75
N GLY A 19 -12.64 6.13 5.69
CA GLY A 19 -13.27 5.68 4.44
C GLY A 19 -12.35 4.92 3.46
N GLY A 20 -11.21 4.41 3.94
CA GLY A 20 -10.27 3.60 3.15
C GLY A 20 -10.59 2.10 3.17
N ILE A 21 -9.74 1.29 2.54
CA ILE A 21 -9.96 -0.17 2.37
C ILE A 21 -10.26 -0.89 3.69
N ALA A 22 -9.45 -0.67 4.73
CA ALA A 22 -9.65 -1.31 6.02
C ALA A 22 -11.01 -0.93 6.65
N GLY A 23 -11.35 0.36 6.66
CA GLY A 23 -12.59 0.83 7.27
C GLY A 23 -13.84 0.42 6.50
N VAL A 24 -13.82 0.51 5.16
CA VAL A 24 -14.95 0.07 4.34
C VAL A 24 -15.15 -1.44 4.43
N SER A 25 -14.05 -2.22 4.43
CA SER A 25 -14.13 -3.67 4.62
C SER A 25 -14.66 -4.04 6.00
N CYS A 26 -14.25 -3.30 7.04
CA CYS A 26 -14.78 -3.47 8.40
C CYS A 26 -16.29 -3.15 8.46
N ALA A 27 -16.72 -2.03 7.89
CA ALA A 27 -18.13 -1.65 7.87
C ALA A 27 -19.00 -2.68 7.11
N GLU A 28 -18.56 -3.12 5.93
CA GLU A 28 -19.26 -4.15 5.13
C GLU A 28 -19.33 -5.50 5.88
N ALA A 29 -18.25 -5.92 6.54
CA ALA A 29 -18.22 -7.17 7.31
C ALA A 29 -19.04 -7.10 8.60
N LEU A 30 -19.13 -5.94 9.26
CA LEU A 30 -20.00 -5.75 10.43
C LEU A 30 -21.47 -6.00 10.06
N LEU A 31 -21.91 -5.55 8.89
CA LEU A 31 -23.26 -5.83 8.39
C LEU A 31 -23.48 -7.32 8.12
N ALA A 32 -22.45 -8.03 7.65
CA ALA A 32 -22.54 -9.47 7.40
C ALA A 32 -22.63 -10.28 8.70
N HIS A 33 -21.85 -9.92 9.72
CA HIS A 33 -21.84 -10.59 11.02
C HIS A 33 -22.96 -10.13 11.97
N SER A 34 -23.51 -8.93 11.77
CA SER A 34 -24.56 -8.35 12.60
C SER A 34 -25.51 -7.51 11.74
N PRO A 35 -26.45 -8.16 11.00
CA PRO A 35 -27.33 -7.48 10.04
C PRO A 35 -28.19 -6.36 10.64
N ASP A 36 -28.54 -6.46 11.92
CA ASP A 36 -29.37 -5.48 12.64
C ASP A 36 -28.54 -4.35 13.30
N ALA A 37 -27.21 -4.40 13.19
CA ALA A 37 -26.34 -3.39 13.79
C ALA A 37 -26.39 -2.08 13.03
N ASN A 38 -26.34 -0.96 13.77
CA ASN A 38 -26.18 0.35 13.18
C ASN A 38 -24.68 0.65 13.08
N VAL A 39 -24.20 0.89 11.86
CA VAL A 39 -22.80 1.21 11.61
C VAL A 39 -22.68 2.69 11.22
N CYS A 40 -21.83 3.43 11.93
CA CYS A 40 -21.45 4.78 11.55
C CYS A 40 -20.03 4.77 10.97
N LEU A 41 -19.89 5.05 9.68
CA LEU A 41 -18.59 5.19 9.03
C LEU A 41 -18.19 6.67 9.02
N VAL A 42 -17.14 7.04 9.73
CA VAL A 42 -16.62 8.41 9.76
C VAL A 42 -15.55 8.56 8.67
N SER A 43 -15.75 9.49 7.74
CA SER A 43 -14.78 9.75 6.66
C SER A 43 -14.65 11.25 6.39
N PRO A 44 -13.43 11.80 6.25
CA PRO A 44 -13.25 13.21 5.90
C PRO A 44 -13.60 13.53 4.44
N THR A 45 -13.75 12.52 3.59
CA THR A 45 -13.98 12.67 2.14
C THR A 45 -15.40 12.24 1.73
N PRO A 46 -15.97 12.83 0.65
CA PRO A 46 -17.28 12.46 0.12
C PRO A 46 -17.27 11.15 -0.69
N ILE A 47 -16.11 10.51 -0.78
CA ILE A 47 -15.85 9.26 -1.50
C ILE A 47 -15.22 8.28 -0.51
N ILE A 48 -15.61 7.01 -0.61
CA ILE A 48 -14.98 5.90 0.11
C ILE A 48 -14.30 4.95 -0.87
N LYS A 49 -13.35 4.14 -0.40
CA LYS A 49 -12.63 3.14 -1.20
C LYS A 49 -13.03 1.73 -0.79
N ALA A 50 -13.67 1.00 -1.69
CA ALA A 50 -14.15 -0.34 -1.47
C ALA A 50 -13.43 -1.37 -2.33
N ALA A 51 -13.18 -2.56 -1.79
CA ALA A 51 -12.66 -3.70 -2.54
C ALA A 51 -13.81 -4.34 -3.36
N ARG A 52 -13.60 -4.53 -4.66
CA ARG A 52 -14.57 -5.14 -5.60
C ARG A 52 -13.87 -6.16 -6.49
N ASN A 53 -14.64 -7.01 -7.15
CA ASN A 53 -14.12 -8.06 -8.04
C ASN A 53 -13.03 -8.91 -7.35
N VAL A 54 -13.29 -9.31 -6.11
CA VAL A 54 -12.35 -10.13 -5.33
C VAL A 54 -12.23 -11.49 -6.02
N ASN A 55 -11.01 -11.86 -6.39
CA ASN A 55 -10.69 -13.13 -6.99
C ASN A 55 -9.65 -13.85 -6.13
N GLU A 56 -9.99 -15.04 -5.67
CA GLU A 56 -9.15 -15.93 -4.87
C GLU A 56 -8.26 -16.73 -5.82
N LEU A 57 -6.95 -16.48 -5.79
CA LEU A 57 -5.97 -17.22 -6.60
C LEU A 57 -5.55 -18.50 -5.88
N THR A 58 -5.43 -18.41 -4.56
CA THR A 58 -5.15 -19.50 -3.64
C THR A 58 -5.93 -19.24 -2.34
N ARG A 59 -5.72 -20.07 -1.30
CA ARG A 59 -6.38 -19.89 0.00
C ARG A 59 -6.02 -18.56 0.68
N ASN A 60 -4.80 -18.05 0.52
CA ASN A 60 -4.35 -16.79 1.13
C ASN A 60 -4.05 -15.67 0.13
N LEU A 61 -3.87 -15.97 -1.16
CA LEU A 61 -3.56 -15.00 -2.20
C LEU A 61 -4.83 -14.53 -2.91
N VAL A 62 -5.12 -13.23 -2.79
CA VAL A 62 -6.30 -12.60 -3.41
C VAL A 62 -5.92 -11.39 -4.24
N THR A 63 -6.64 -11.20 -5.34
CA THR A 63 -6.65 -9.94 -6.11
C THR A 63 -8.00 -9.26 -5.94
N PHE A 64 -8.03 -7.93 -6.04
CA PHE A 64 -9.27 -7.16 -6.07
C PHE A 64 -9.03 -5.78 -6.67
N ASP A 65 -10.08 -5.19 -7.20
CA ASP A 65 -10.09 -3.80 -7.65
C ASP A 65 -10.42 -2.89 -6.46
N VAL A 66 -9.81 -1.70 -6.45
CA VAL A 66 -10.19 -0.63 -5.52
C VAL A 66 -11.07 0.37 -6.25
N THR A 67 -12.35 0.39 -5.88
CA THR A 67 -13.34 1.30 -6.47
C THR A 67 -13.64 2.46 -5.53
N GLU A 68 -13.65 3.66 -6.09
CA GLU A 68 -14.12 4.87 -5.42
C GLU A 68 -15.63 5.01 -5.56
N ILE A 69 -16.33 5.05 -4.44
CA ILE A 69 -17.80 5.08 -4.39
C ILE A 69 -18.23 6.37 -3.70
N PRO A 70 -19.09 7.19 -4.33
CA PRO A 70 -19.72 8.32 -3.65
C PRO A 70 -20.50 7.84 -2.43
N VAL A 71 -20.38 8.58 -1.32
CA VAL A 71 -21.06 8.24 -0.06
C VAL A 71 -22.57 8.01 -0.24
N THR A 72 -23.23 8.85 -1.04
CA THR A 72 -24.68 8.73 -1.31
C THR A 72 -25.05 7.41 -1.98
N GLU A 73 -24.20 6.90 -2.86
CA GLU A 73 -24.40 5.60 -3.51
C GLU A 73 -24.20 4.47 -2.50
N TYR A 74 -23.16 4.56 -1.67
CA TYR A 74 -22.86 3.57 -0.65
C TYR A 74 -24.00 3.44 0.38
N GLU A 75 -24.48 4.56 0.93
CA GLU A 75 -25.61 4.56 1.89
C GLU A 75 -26.90 4.02 1.26
N SER A 76 -27.15 4.27 -0.04
CA SER A 76 -28.32 3.73 -0.74
C SER A 76 -28.32 2.20 -0.84
N LYS A 77 -27.13 1.58 -0.91
CA LYS A 77 -26.94 0.13 -0.96
C LYS A 77 -26.90 -0.51 0.43
N HIS A 78 -26.56 0.27 1.46
CA HIS A 78 -26.40 -0.20 2.83
C HIS A 78 -27.22 0.67 3.80
N PRO A 79 -28.54 0.44 3.94
CA PRO A 79 -29.43 1.31 4.71
C PRO A 79 -29.09 1.38 6.20
N ASN A 80 -28.38 0.39 6.74
CA ASN A 80 -27.93 0.34 8.13
C ASN A 80 -26.55 0.99 8.35
N VAL A 81 -25.96 1.58 7.30
CA VAL A 81 -24.72 2.34 7.37
C VAL A 81 -25.02 3.81 7.13
N LYS A 82 -24.60 4.66 8.07
CA LYS A 82 -24.57 6.11 7.89
C LYS A 82 -23.12 6.57 7.80
N VAL A 83 -22.78 7.27 6.73
CA VAL A 83 -21.45 7.85 6.57
C VAL A 83 -21.46 9.28 7.09
N HIS A 84 -20.72 9.51 8.17
CA HIS A 84 -20.53 10.84 8.72
C HIS A 84 -19.32 11.50 8.08
N LYS A 85 -19.57 12.50 7.22
CA LYS A 85 -18.55 13.24 6.46
C LYS A 85 -17.83 14.26 7.33
N CYS A 86 -16.95 13.78 8.21
CA CYS A 86 -16.16 14.61 9.13
C CYS A 86 -14.86 13.91 9.51
N SER A 87 -13.93 14.66 10.11
CA SER A 87 -12.73 14.09 10.73
C SER A 87 -13.00 13.85 12.21
N ALA A 88 -12.72 12.64 12.70
CA ALA A 88 -12.57 12.43 14.14
C ALA A 88 -11.29 13.13 14.62
N VAL A 89 -11.36 13.80 15.77
CA VAL A 89 -10.22 14.53 16.36
C VAL A 89 -9.85 14.06 17.77
N ARG A 90 -10.78 13.40 18.48
CA ARG A 90 -10.52 12.83 19.81
C ARG A 90 -11.46 11.66 20.08
N ILE A 91 -10.97 10.64 20.79
CA ILE A 91 -11.77 9.55 21.35
C ILE A 91 -11.77 9.71 22.87
N ASP A 92 -12.94 9.58 23.47
CA ASP A 92 -13.16 9.50 24.90
C ASP A 92 -13.61 8.09 25.26
N THR A 93 -12.71 7.36 25.92
CA THR A 93 -12.94 5.95 26.23
C THR A 93 -13.75 5.73 27.50
N GLU A 94 -13.87 6.74 28.36
CA GLU A 94 -14.66 6.67 29.60
C GLU A 94 -16.14 6.88 29.29
N ASP A 95 -16.47 7.97 28.60
CA ASP A 95 -17.84 8.32 28.22
C ASP A 95 -18.28 7.65 26.90
N LYS A 96 -17.35 6.96 26.22
CA LYS A 96 -17.54 6.33 24.90
C LYS A 96 -18.06 7.30 23.83
N LEU A 97 -17.34 8.39 23.66
CA LEU A 97 -17.66 9.46 22.70
C LEU A 97 -16.51 9.68 21.72
N ILE A 98 -16.84 10.02 20.47
CA ILE A 98 -15.89 10.46 19.46
C ILE A 98 -16.21 11.92 19.13
N PHE A 99 -15.22 12.78 19.23
CA PHE A 99 -15.32 14.21 18.96
C PHE A 99 -14.91 14.46 17.52
N MET A 100 -15.73 15.22 16.81
CA MET A 100 -15.54 15.53 15.40
C MET A 100 -14.95 16.93 15.22
N SER A 101 -14.28 17.17 14.10
CA SER A 101 -13.76 18.49 13.74
C SER A 101 -14.86 19.55 13.54
N SER A 102 -16.11 19.13 13.29
CA SER A 102 -17.29 20.00 13.26
C SER A 102 -17.71 20.52 14.64
N GLY A 103 -17.19 19.94 15.73
CA GLY A 103 -17.64 20.16 17.10
C GLY A 103 -18.78 19.22 17.54
N GLU A 104 -19.28 18.37 16.64
CA GLU A 104 -20.27 17.34 16.97
C GLU A 104 -19.63 16.14 17.69
N THR A 105 -20.46 15.34 18.37
CA THR A 105 -20.03 14.13 19.06
C THR A 105 -20.86 12.92 18.63
N ILE A 106 -20.22 11.76 18.51
CA ILE A 106 -20.87 10.48 18.22
C ILE A 106 -20.56 9.50 19.37
N SER A 107 -21.58 8.93 20.00
CA SER A 107 -21.39 7.86 20.98
C SER A 107 -20.98 6.55 20.31
N TYR A 108 -20.42 5.57 21.01
CA TYR A 108 -20.18 4.26 20.42
C TYR A 108 -20.31 3.13 21.44
N ASP A 109 -20.65 1.93 20.99
CA ASP A 109 -20.47 0.73 21.82
C ASP A 109 -19.09 0.13 21.62
N LYS A 110 -18.66 0.03 20.36
CA LYS A 110 -17.29 -0.30 19.95
C LYS A 110 -16.87 0.56 18.76
N VAL A 111 -15.60 0.94 18.70
CA VAL A 111 -15.03 1.74 17.62
C VAL A 111 -13.84 1.03 16.97
N CYS A 112 -13.77 1.02 15.64
CA CYS A 112 -12.59 0.58 14.89
C CYS A 112 -11.93 1.78 14.21
N VAL A 113 -10.66 2.02 14.52
CA VAL A 113 -9.86 3.10 13.95
C VAL A 113 -9.08 2.57 12.74
N CYS A 114 -9.46 3.01 11.56
CA CYS A 114 -8.90 2.65 10.26
C CYS A 114 -8.32 3.89 9.55
N THR A 115 -7.67 4.78 10.30
CA THR A 115 -7.14 6.08 9.83
C THR A 115 -5.92 5.95 8.90
N GLY A 116 -5.40 4.74 8.76
CA GLY A 116 -4.29 4.42 7.88
C GLY A 116 -3.01 5.19 8.20
N ALA A 117 -2.31 5.61 7.16
CA ALA A 117 -1.04 6.33 7.24
C ALA A 117 -0.96 7.46 6.21
N ARG A 118 -0.21 8.52 6.53
CA ARG A 118 0.09 9.67 5.66
C ARG A 118 1.48 9.53 5.02
N GLN A 119 1.69 10.17 3.87
CA GLN A 119 3.01 10.18 3.22
C GLN A 119 4.09 10.78 4.14
N ASN A 120 5.29 10.18 4.09
CA ASN A 120 6.50 10.77 4.63
C ASN A 120 7.14 11.62 3.53
N VAL A 121 7.00 12.95 3.59
CA VAL A 121 7.51 13.87 2.57
C VAL A 121 8.84 14.46 3.03
N ILE A 122 9.90 14.31 2.24
CA ILE A 122 11.16 15.01 2.49
C ILE A 122 10.99 16.51 2.19
N PHE A 123 11.60 17.37 3.00
CA PHE A 123 11.49 18.83 2.83
C PHE A 123 10.04 19.33 2.63
N PRO A 124 9.10 19.04 3.56
CA PRO A 124 7.66 19.26 3.35
C PRO A 124 7.26 20.73 3.17
N GLU A 125 8.12 21.67 3.57
CA GLU A 125 7.90 23.12 3.40
C GLU A 125 8.33 23.62 1.99
N ASN A 126 8.95 22.78 1.16
CA ASN A 126 9.40 23.13 -0.17
C ASN A 126 8.34 22.77 -1.22
N ASN A 127 7.77 23.78 -1.88
CA ASN A 127 6.72 23.62 -2.90
C ASN A 127 7.16 22.84 -4.15
N CYS A 128 8.46 22.66 -4.37
CA CYS A 128 8.99 21.81 -5.44
C CYS A 128 9.14 20.35 -5.03
N VAL A 129 8.67 19.95 -3.84
CA VAL A 129 8.62 18.55 -3.41
C VAL A 129 7.17 18.13 -3.21
N VAL A 130 6.76 17.10 -3.93
CA VAL A 130 5.40 16.57 -3.86
C VAL A 130 5.40 15.15 -3.35
N GLY A 131 4.51 14.88 -2.39
CA GLY A 131 4.22 13.52 -1.95
C GLY A 131 3.08 12.92 -2.75
N ILE A 132 3.04 11.59 -2.81
CA ILE A 132 1.94 10.85 -3.43
C ILE A 132 1.39 9.83 -2.44
N ARG A 133 0.06 9.81 -2.26
CA ARG A 133 -0.58 8.88 -1.33
C ARG A 133 -2.00 8.51 -1.71
N ASP A 134 -2.76 9.46 -2.22
CA ASP A 134 -4.18 9.36 -2.50
C ASP A 134 -4.50 9.89 -3.91
N THR A 135 -5.76 9.81 -4.29
CA THR A 135 -6.23 10.18 -5.63
C THR A 135 -6.02 11.65 -5.94
N ALA A 136 -6.18 12.52 -4.94
CA ALA A 136 -5.97 13.96 -5.11
C ALA A 136 -4.50 14.28 -5.42
N THR A 137 -3.58 13.73 -4.62
CA THR A 137 -2.13 13.88 -4.85
C THR A 137 -1.66 13.25 -6.16
N ALA A 138 -2.27 12.13 -6.59
CA ALA A 138 -1.98 11.51 -7.88
C ALA A 138 -2.46 12.37 -9.08
N MET A 139 -3.63 12.99 -8.98
CA MET A 139 -4.14 13.92 -9.99
C MET A 139 -3.31 15.21 -10.06
N GLU A 140 -2.87 15.73 -8.92
CA GLU A 140 -1.96 16.87 -8.86
C GLU A 140 -0.62 16.55 -9.54
N LEU A 141 -0.06 15.37 -9.26
CA LEU A 141 1.15 14.88 -9.91
C LEU A 141 0.98 14.76 -11.44
N ASP A 142 -0.12 14.17 -11.91
CA ASP A 142 -0.42 14.07 -13.35
C ASP A 142 -0.48 15.46 -14.02
N LYS A 143 -1.06 16.44 -13.33
CA LYS A 143 -1.11 17.82 -13.82
C LYS A 143 0.29 18.45 -13.91
N MET A 144 1.13 18.26 -12.89
CA MET A 144 2.49 18.81 -12.87
C MET A 144 3.38 18.18 -13.94
N LEU A 145 3.22 16.87 -14.17
CA LEU A 145 3.99 16.14 -15.18
C LEU A 145 3.78 16.73 -16.58
N LYS A 146 2.56 17.17 -16.94
CA LYS A 146 2.24 17.71 -18.28
C LYS A 146 3.09 18.87 -18.77
N SER A 147 3.78 19.59 -17.88
CA SER A 147 4.69 20.69 -18.21
C SER A 147 6.14 20.41 -17.80
N SER A 148 6.49 19.15 -17.55
CA SER A 148 7.78 18.76 -17.02
C SER A 148 8.62 17.99 -18.03
N GLU A 149 9.91 18.27 -18.01
CA GLU A 149 10.93 17.63 -18.84
C GLU A 149 11.76 16.63 -18.03
N ARG A 150 11.97 16.88 -16.73
CA ARG A 150 12.72 15.99 -15.84
C ARG A 150 12.22 16.06 -14.40
N VAL A 151 12.08 14.90 -13.77
CA VAL A 151 11.74 14.76 -12.36
C VAL A 151 12.75 13.90 -11.61
N VAL A 152 12.89 14.15 -10.32
CA VAL A 152 13.64 13.27 -9.40
C VAL A 152 12.64 12.51 -8.54
N VAL A 153 12.59 11.19 -8.67
CA VAL A 153 11.80 10.30 -7.80
C VAL A 153 12.69 9.82 -6.67
N VAL A 154 12.26 10.01 -5.43
CA VAL A 154 13.01 9.62 -4.23
C VAL A 154 12.25 8.53 -3.48
N GLY A 155 12.92 7.42 -3.20
CA GLY A 155 12.35 6.28 -2.48
C GLY A 155 12.28 5.02 -3.34
N ASN A 156 12.18 3.85 -2.70
CA ASN A 156 12.42 2.55 -3.33
C ASN A 156 11.27 1.53 -3.06
N GLY A 157 10.09 2.06 -2.70
CA GLY A 157 8.88 1.28 -2.43
C GLY A 157 7.93 1.20 -3.63
N GLY A 158 6.80 0.53 -3.48
CA GLY A 158 5.91 0.14 -4.58
C GLY A 158 5.42 1.34 -5.42
N ILE A 159 5.04 2.44 -4.77
CA ILE A 159 4.63 3.66 -5.49
C ILE A 159 5.78 4.24 -6.32
N ALA A 160 7.01 4.26 -5.79
CA ALA A 160 8.17 4.72 -6.56
C ALA A 160 8.43 3.79 -7.75
N THR A 161 8.44 2.48 -7.51
CA THR A 161 8.64 1.43 -8.51
C THR A 161 7.62 1.52 -9.66
N GLU A 162 6.34 1.72 -9.34
CA GLU A 162 5.30 1.93 -10.35
C GLU A 162 5.50 3.25 -11.09
N LEU A 163 5.73 4.36 -10.37
CA LEU A 163 5.91 5.68 -10.97
C LEU A 163 7.04 5.74 -11.99
N VAL A 164 8.23 5.25 -11.62
CA VAL A 164 9.39 5.30 -12.52
C VAL A 164 9.14 4.51 -13.80
N PHE A 165 8.33 3.45 -13.73
CA PHE A 165 7.95 2.67 -14.91
C PHE A 165 6.82 3.33 -15.72
N GLN A 166 5.87 4.01 -15.08
CA GLN A 166 4.69 4.56 -15.74
C GLN A 166 4.87 5.98 -16.33
N ILE A 167 5.80 6.79 -15.81
CA ILE A 167 6.00 8.16 -16.29
C ILE A 167 6.50 8.18 -17.75
N LYS A 168 5.78 8.78 -18.68
CA LYS A 168 6.17 8.88 -20.11
C LYS A 168 6.71 10.26 -20.43
N ASN A 169 7.50 10.38 -21.50
CA ASN A 169 7.94 11.65 -22.11
C ASN A 169 8.55 12.65 -21.11
N CYS A 170 9.25 12.12 -20.10
CA CYS A 170 9.90 12.87 -19.04
C CYS A 170 11.13 12.08 -18.62
N GLU A 171 12.27 12.75 -18.45
CA GLU A 171 13.45 12.13 -17.85
C GLU A 171 13.18 11.85 -16.36
N VAL A 172 13.52 10.64 -15.91
CA VAL A 172 13.33 10.24 -14.52
C VAL A 172 14.67 9.92 -13.91
N ILE A 173 15.07 10.69 -12.90
CA ILE A 173 16.17 10.33 -12.02
C ILE A 173 15.58 9.62 -10.80
N TRP A 174 15.91 8.36 -10.59
CA TRP A 174 15.45 7.57 -9.46
C TRP A 174 16.52 7.46 -8.39
N ALA A 175 16.40 8.26 -7.34
CA ALA A 175 17.33 8.27 -6.21
C ALA A 175 16.90 7.29 -5.12
N ILE A 176 17.76 6.32 -4.84
CA ILE A 176 17.51 5.26 -3.84
C ILE A 176 18.68 5.11 -2.88
N LYS A 177 18.36 4.80 -1.62
CA LYS A 177 19.35 4.54 -0.56
C LYS A 177 19.97 3.15 -0.64
N ASP A 178 19.36 2.25 -1.41
CA ASP A 178 19.71 0.85 -1.47
C ASP A 178 20.67 0.54 -2.64
N LYS A 179 21.27 -0.65 -2.62
CA LYS A 179 22.13 -1.18 -3.71
C LYS A 179 21.35 -1.78 -4.88
N SER A 180 20.04 -1.93 -4.73
CA SER A 180 19.14 -2.53 -5.71
C SER A 180 17.83 -1.78 -5.76
N ILE A 181 17.23 -1.72 -6.94
CA ILE A 181 15.88 -1.22 -7.16
C ILE A 181 14.83 -2.11 -6.47
N SER A 182 13.73 -1.50 -6.05
CA SER A 182 12.56 -2.16 -5.45
C SER A 182 12.89 -3.05 -4.25
N ASN A 183 13.93 -2.70 -3.48
CA ASN A 183 14.48 -3.52 -2.39
C ASN A 183 13.47 -3.76 -1.24
N VAL A 184 12.41 -2.95 -1.17
CA VAL A 184 11.30 -3.15 -0.22
C VAL A 184 10.51 -4.42 -0.53
N PHE A 185 10.45 -4.84 -1.80
CA PHE A 185 9.65 -5.98 -2.25
C PHE A 185 10.51 -7.17 -2.67
N PHE A 186 11.70 -6.97 -3.23
CA PHE A 186 12.56 -8.08 -3.71
C PHE A 186 14.02 -7.84 -3.38
N ASP A 187 14.84 -8.88 -3.51
CA ASP A 187 16.29 -8.78 -3.35
C ASP A 187 16.99 -8.32 -4.65
N GLY A 188 18.32 -8.21 -4.57
CA GLY A 188 19.16 -7.77 -5.69
C GLY A 188 19.03 -8.61 -6.96
N GLY A 189 18.76 -9.91 -6.84
CA GLY A 189 18.58 -10.80 -8.00
C GLY A 189 17.34 -10.42 -8.83
N ALA A 190 16.20 -10.23 -8.16
CA ALA A 190 14.98 -9.77 -8.81
C ALA A 190 15.10 -8.32 -9.30
N GLY A 191 15.79 -7.45 -8.55
CA GLY A 191 16.10 -6.10 -9.02
C GLY A 191 16.88 -6.08 -10.33
N GLN A 192 17.91 -6.94 -10.44
CA GLN A 192 18.69 -7.12 -11.66
C GLN A 192 17.84 -7.67 -12.82
N PHE A 193 16.91 -8.59 -12.55
CA PHE A 193 15.98 -9.11 -13.55
C PHE A 193 15.13 -8.01 -14.19
N PHE A 194 14.74 -6.97 -13.43
CA PHE A 194 13.90 -5.89 -13.93
C PHE A 194 14.64 -4.75 -14.66
N LEU A 195 15.97 -4.62 -14.52
CA LEU A 195 16.72 -3.52 -15.17
C LEU A 195 16.51 -3.44 -16.70
N PRO A 196 16.49 -4.54 -17.48
CA PRO A 196 16.20 -4.49 -18.92
C PRO A 196 14.78 -4.01 -19.26
N PHE A 197 13.83 -4.11 -18.33
CA PHE A 197 12.45 -3.63 -18.52
C PHE A 197 12.36 -2.11 -18.37
N LEU A 198 13.14 -1.52 -17.46
CA LEU A 198 13.29 -0.07 -17.37
C LEU A 198 13.89 0.53 -18.65
N GLN A 199 14.87 -0.16 -19.24
CA GLN A 199 15.53 0.28 -20.48
C GLN A 199 14.61 0.18 -21.71
N ARG A 200 13.73 -0.84 -21.76
CA ARG A 200 12.76 -1.05 -22.85
C ARG A 200 11.37 -0.48 -22.56
N LYS A 201 11.26 0.38 -21.56
CA LYS A 201 9.99 0.94 -21.08
C LYS A 201 9.11 1.51 -22.19
N GLN A 202 9.66 2.26 -23.14
CA GLN A 202 8.88 2.82 -24.24
C GLN A 202 8.22 1.74 -25.12
N ASP A 203 8.95 0.66 -25.45
CA ASP A 203 8.43 -0.42 -26.28
C ASP A 203 7.37 -1.23 -25.52
N LEU A 204 7.63 -1.51 -24.23
CA LEU A 204 6.71 -2.24 -23.38
C LEU A 204 5.39 -1.49 -23.19
N LEU A 205 5.42 -0.19 -22.89
CA LEU A 205 4.22 0.61 -22.69
C LEU A 205 3.37 0.74 -23.96
N LYS A 206 3.99 0.77 -25.15
CA LYS A 206 3.25 0.73 -26.42
C LYS A 206 2.52 -0.59 -26.62
N ASN A 207 3.16 -1.72 -26.28
CA ASN A 207 2.55 -3.04 -26.40
C ASN A 207 1.39 -3.25 -25.42
N PHE A 208 1.51 -2.73 -24.18
CA PHE A 208 0.43 -2.76 -23.18
C PHE A 208 -0.80 -1.92 -23.56
N GLU A 209 -0.65 -0.88 -24.37
CA GLU A 209 -1.80 -0.13 -24.91
C GLU A 209 -2.53 -0.90 -26.02
N THR A 210 -1.83 -1.82 -26.71
CA THR A 210 -2.38 -2.61 -27.84
C THR A 210 -2.89 -3.99 -27.48
N GLU A 211 -2.40 -4.60 -26.39
CA GLU A 211 -2.84 -5.91 -25.91
C GLU A 211 -3.51 -5.78 -24.53
N ILE A 212 -4.75 -6.29 -24.48
CA ILE A 212 -5.66 -6.45 -23.33
C ILE A 212 -6.67 -5.30 -23.13
N PRO A 213 -7.95 -5.48 -23.51
CA PRO A 213 -9.03 -4.75 -22.87
C PRO A 213 -9.09 -5.22 -21.43
N SER A 214 -8.53 -4.44 -20.51
CA SER A 214 -8.87 -4.54 -19.09
C SER A 214 -10.39 -4.41 -19.00
N LYS A 215 -11.10 -5.54 -18.80
CA LYS A 215 -12.54 -5.56 -18.52
C LYS A 215 -12.82 -5.02 -17.10
N ARG A 216 -12.15 -3.95 -16.70
CA ARG A 216 -12.41 -3.27 -15.43
C ARG A 216 -13.27 -2.05 -15.75
N MET A 217 -14.48 -2.03 -15.20
CA MET A 217 -15.35 -0.87 -15.31
C MET A 217 -14.75 0.28 -14.49
N ILE A 218 -14.13 1.22 -15.20
CA ILE A 218 -13.60 2.46 -14.63
C ILE A 218 -14.76 3.47 -14.57
N TYR A 219 -15.12 3.89 -13.36
CA TYR A 219 -15.99 5.05 -13.21
C TYR A 219 -15.11 6.31 -13.26
N LYS A 220 -15.26 7.12 -14.31
CA LYS A 220 -14.75 8.49 -14.31
C LYS A 220 -15.63 9.31 -13.36
N VAL A 221 -15.02 9.79 -12.28
CA VAL A 221 -15.65 10.79 -11.43
C VAL A 221 -15.65 12.12 -12.19
N SER A 222 -16.84 12.62 -12.51
CA SER A 222 -17.04 13.93 -13.11
C SER A 222 -16.57 15.03 -12.15
N ASP A 223 -15.59 15.82 -12.59
CA ASP A 223 -15.14 17.12 -12.08
C ASP A 223 -15.72 17.55 -10.71
N PHE A 224 -15.14 17.02 -9.63
CA PHE A 224 -15.32 17.64 -8.33
C PHE A 224 -14.28 18.75 -8.17
N ASN A 225 -14.76 19.99 -8.09
CA ASN A 225 -13.98 21.12 -7.62
C ASN A 225 -13.58 20.89 -6.16
N THR A 226 -12.40 20.33 -5.93
CA THR A 226 -11.75 20.31 -4.62
C THR A 226 -11.23 21.72 -4.32
N THR A 227 -12.10 22.57 -3.78
CA THR A 227 -11.63 23.76 -3.07
C THR A 227 -10.79 23.32 -1.88
N GLU A 228 -9.55 23.80 -1.85
CA GLU A 228 -8.55 23.76 -0.78
C GLU A 228 -9.04 23.24 0.57
N SER A 229 -8.81 21.95 0.82
CA SER A 229 -8.81 21.38 2.14
C SER A 229 -7.68 20.37 2.21
N LYS A 230 -6.77 20.51 3.18
CA LYS A 230 -5.70 19.55 3.52
C LYS A 230 -6.28 18.24 4.10
N THR A 231 -7.40 17.77 3.57
CA THR A 231 -8.08 16.54 3.98
C THR A 231 -7.34 15.34 3.40
N LEU A 232 -6.85 14.47 4.28
CA LEU A 232 -6.18 13.22 3.92
C LEU A 232 -7.21 12.26 3.29
N GLY A 233 -6.98 11.86 2.03
CA GLY A 233 -7.74 10.81 1.38
C GLY A 233 -7.27 9.40 1.76
N GLY A 234 -8.04 8.39 1.35
CA GLY A 234 -7.61 7.00 1.43
C GLY A 234 -6.43 6.70 0.50
N ALA A 235 -5.64 5.68 0.84
CA ALA A 235 -4.49 5.24 0.04
C ALA A 235 -4.88 4.91 -1.42
N LEU A 236 -3.93 5.10 -2.34
CA LEU A 236 -3.98 4.54 -3.69
C LEU A 236 -4.07 3.01 -3.61
N GLY A 237 -4.91 2.43 -4.46
CA GLY A 237 -5.06 0.98 -4.61
C GLY A 237 -4.18 0.43 -5.73
N PRO A 238 -4.32 -0.86 -6.07
CA PRO A 238 -3.68 -1.43 -7.26
C PRO A 238 -4.12 -0.65 -8.50
N ASP A 239 -3.22 -0.56 -9.49
CA ASP A 239 -3.51 0.01 -10.80
C ASP A 239 -3.99 1.48 -10.79
N TRP A 240 -3.70 2.22 -9.73
CA TRP A 240 -4.18 3.60 -9.53
C TRP A 240 -3.81 4.54 -10.68
N HIS A 241 -2.70 4.27 -11.38
CA HIS A 241 -2.21 5.05 -12.49
C HIS A 241 -3.05 4.89 -13.77
N GLN A 242 -3.91 3.87 -13.89
CA GLN A 242 -4.68 3.58 -15.12
C GLN A 242 -5.61 4.72 -15.56
N SER A 243 -5.99 5.61 -14.63
CA SER A 243 -6.84 6.76 -14.91
C SER A 243 -6.06 8.04 -15.29
N LEU A 244 -4.73 7.98 -15.24
CA LEU A 244 -3.83 9.12 -15.40
C LEU A 244 -2.99 8.98 -16.67
N SER A 245 -2.50 10.12 -17.17
CA SER A 245 -1.60 10.14 -18.33
C SER A 245 -0.14 9.92 -17.91
N LEU A 246 0.26 10.47 -16.76
CA LEU A 246 1.63 10.48 -16.23
C LEU A 246 2.67 10.82 -17.31
N THR A 247 2.38 11.81 -18.16
CA THR A 247 3.19 12.14 -19.34
C THR A 247 3.77 13.54 -19.24
N GLY A 248 5.07 13.66 -19.52
CA GLY A 248 5.80 14.92 -19.65
C GLY A 248 5.78 15.53 -21.05
N THR A 249 6.68 16.47 -21.31
CA THR A 249 6.70 17.25 -22.56
C THR A 249 7.70 16.76 -23.59
N ASN A 250 8.57 15.80 -23.27
CA ASN A 250 9.70 15.42 -24.11
C ASN A 250 9.50 14.03 -24.75
N ASP A 251 8.96 14.01 -25.96
CA ASP A 251 8.66 12.77 -26.70
C ASP A 251 9.90 11.89 -26.97
N ASP A 252 11.10 12.48 -26.96
CA ASP A 252 12.36 11.80 -27.27
C ASP A 252 13.09 11.27 -26.02
N ILE A 253 12.67 11.63 -24.80
CA ILE A 253 13.34 11.24 -23.54
C ILE A 253 12.40 10.46 -22.62
N CYS A 254 12.70 9.17 -22.44
CA CYS A 254 12.01 8.27 -21.47
C CYS A 254 12.99 7.52 -20.55
N GLY A 255 14.27 7.90 -20.53
CA GLY A 255 15.28 7.21 -19.74
C GLY A 255 14.98 7.30 -18.24
N VAL A 256 15.09 6.16 -17.55
CA VAL A 256 15.15 6.10 -16.09
C VAL A 256 16.60 5.91 -15.70
N ASN A 257 17.20 6.91 -15.06
CA ASN A 257 18.55 6.85 -14.53
C ASN A 257 18.47 6.60 -13.03
N VAL A 258 19.10 5.53 -12.54
CA VAL A 258 19.05 5.18 -11.12
C VAL A 258 20.32 5.66 -10.42
N GLU A 259 20.15 6.45 -9.36
CA GLU A 259 21.19 6.88 -8.44
C GLU A 259 21.12 6.01 -7.19
N TYR A 260 22.12 5.15 -7.01
CA TYR A 260 22.18 4.18 -5.92
C TYR A 260 22.89 4.74 -4.69
N GLU A 261 22.61 4.14 -3.53
CA GLU A 261 23.28 4.42 -2.25
C GLU A 261 23.32 5.92 -1.91
N CYS A 262 22.23 6.62 -2.20
CA CYS A 262 22.13 8.07 -2.02
C CYS A 262 20.82 8.49 -1.36
N GLU A 263 20.88 9.65 -0.71
CA GLU A 263 19.73 10.37 -0.15
C GLU A 263 19.78 11.83 -0.63
N VAL A 264 18.64 12.51 -0.61
CA VAL A 264 18.61 13.95 -0.88
C VAL A 264 19.24 14.68 0.30
N GLN A 265 20.37 15.33 0.05
CA GLN A 265 21.10 16.12 1.03
C GLN A 265 20.57 17.56 1.12
N ASP A 266 20.32 18.20 -0.03
CA ASP A 266 19.90 19.61 -0.09
C ASP A 266 19.11 19.91 -1.36
N LEU A 267 18.28 20.96 -1.30
CA LEU A 267 17.43 21.44 -2.38
C LEU A 267 17.71 22.92 -2.63
N HIS A 268 18.23 23.24 -3.81
CA HIS A 268 18.47 24.61 -4.24
C HIS A 268 17.38 25.05 -5.21
N VAL A 269 16.37 25.75 -4.69
CA VAL A 269 15.37 26.43 -5.51
C VAL A 269 16.05 27.62 -6.17
N ARG A 270 15.86 27.76 -7.48
CA ARG A 270 16.44 28.86 -8.23
C ARG A 270 15.88 30.19 -7.70
N SER A 271 16.78 31.00 -7.15
CA SER A 271 16.61 32.45 -6.97
C SER A 271 17.55 33.17 -7.95
N ASP A 272 17.36 34.47 -8.16
CA ASP A 272 18.08 35.27 -9.18
C ASP A 272 19.63 35.24 -9.09
N ASN A 273 20.23 34.57 -8.09
CA ASN A 273 21.67 34.53 -7.82
C ASN A 273 22.35 33.13 -7.90
N CYS A 274 21.75 32.11 -8.49
CA CYS A 274 22.38 30.77 -8.60
C CYS A 274 23.46 30.70 -9.71
N CYS A 275 24.65 31.24 -9.45
CA CYS A 275 25.69 31.47 -10.48
C CYS A 275 26.58 30.25 -10.82
N ASN A 276 26.57 29.17 -10.02
CA ASN A 276 27.61 28.12 -10.09
C ASN A 276 27.09 26.68 -10.24
N LEU A 277 25.84 26.49 -10.68
CA LEU A 277 25.27 25.14 -10.84
C LEU A 277 25.53 24.61 -12.26
N HIS A 278 25.85 23.32 -12.38
CA HIS A 278 25.92 22.63 -13.67
C HIS A 278 24.51 22.42 -14.24
N GLU A 279 24.38 22.42 -15.57
CA GLU A 279 23.12 22.15 -16.28
C GLU A 279 21.97 23.09 -15.86
N THR A 280 22.13 24.40 -16.07
CA THR A 280 21.15 25.40 -15.60
C THR A 280 19.91 25.53 -16.49
N LYS A 281 20.00 25.12 -17.77
CA LYS A 281 18.92 25.23 -18.75
C LYS A 281 18.37 23.87 -19.14
N LYS A 282 17.05 23.83 -19.32
CA LYS A 282 16.29 22.73 -19.91
C LYS A 282 16.61 22.59 -21.41
N PRO A 283 16.37 21.41 -22.00
CA PRO A 283 16.32 21.25 -23.46
C PRO A 283 15.43 22.27 -24.18
N SER A 284 14.28 22.63 -23.59
CA SER A 284 13.40 23.70 -24.11
C SER A 284 14.02 25.11 -24.13
N GLY A 285 15.13 25.32 -23.42
CA GLY A 285 15.81 26.60 -23.29
C GLY A 285 15.41 27.42 -22.06
N GLU A 286 14.36 27.00 -21.34
CA GLU A 286 14.01 27.54 -20.02
C GLU A 286 15.06 27.16 -18.97
N TYR A 287 14.99 27.76 -17.79
CA TYR A 287 15.85 27.39 -16.69
C TYR A 287 15.20 26.33 -15.79
N TRP A 288 16.00 25.44 -15.22
CA TRP A 288 15.51 24.52 -14.20
C TRP A 288 15.12 25.28 -12.92
N PRO A 289 13.93 25.02 -12.36
CA PRO A 289 13.49 25.65 -11.12
C PRO A 289 14.19 25.08 -9.88
N LEU A 290 14.68 23.84 -9.94
CA LEU A 290 15.24 23.12 -8.81
C LEU A 290 16.56 22.42 -9.15
N HIS A 291 17.51 22.45 -8.23
CA HIS A 291 18.65 21.55 -8.21
C HIS A 291 18.64 20.71 -6.94
N VAL A 292 18.74 19.39 -7.10
CA VAL A 292 18.74 18.39 -6.04
C VAL A 292 20.17 17.92 -5.82
N LYS A 293 20.69 18.10 -4.62
CA LYS A 293 22.01 17.59 -4.23
C LYS A 293 21.86 16.26 -3.49
N LEU A 294 22.58 15.24 -3.93
CA LEU A 294 22.57 13.91 -3.34
C LEU A 294 23.79 13.70 -2.42
N THR A 295 23.66 12.78 -1.46
CA THR A 295 24.75 12.44 -0.52
C THR A 295 25.96 11.79 -1.20
N ASN A 296 25.79 11.20 -2.38
CA ASN A 296 26.85 10.61 -3.20
C ASN A 296 27.65 11.65 -4.02
N ALA A 297 27.49 12.94 -3.71
CA ALA A 297 28.09 14.10 -4.38
C ALA A 297 27.62 14.35 -5.83
N VAL A 298 26.63 13.61 -6.32
CA VAL A 298 25.93 13.91 -7.57
C VAL A 298 24.90 15.00 -7.34
N SER A 299 24.61 15.80 -8.37
CA SER A 299 23.54 16.80 -8.34
C SER A 299 22.78 16.78 -9.65
N HIS A 300 21.45 16.91 -9.56
CA HIS A 300 20.54 16.87 -10.70
C HIS A 300 19.69 18.13 -10.73
N ALA A 301 19.65 18.82 -11.87
CA ALA A 301 18.65 19.85 -12.13
C ALA A 301 17.33 19.17 -12.51
N CYS A 302 16.17 19.66 -12.07
CA CYS A 302 14.86 19.10 -12.40
C CYS A 302 13.72 20.11 -12.24
N ASP A 303 12.51 19.73 -12.68
CA ASP A 303 11.30 20.53 -12.49
C ASP A 303 10.79 20.45 -11.04
N PHE A 304 10.77 19.26 -10.46
CA PHE A 304 10.39 19.02 -9.07
C PHE A 304 10.85 17.63 -8.59
N VAL A 305 10.66 17.36 -7.30
CA VAL A 305 10.94 16.08 -6.65
C VAL A 305 9.64 15.37 -6.29
N ILE A 306 9.55 14.08 -6.61
CA ILE A 306 8.48 13.19 -6.16
C ILE A 306 8.98 12.39 -4.96
N SER A 307 8.46 12.69 -3.77
CA SER A 307 8.81 12.03 -2.52
C SER A 307 7.93 10.81 -2.27
N ALA A 308 8.48 9.62 -2.50
CA ALA A 308 7.86 8.32 -2.27
C ALA A 308 8.63 7.52 -1.19
N THR A 309 9.02 8.20 -0.10
CA THR A 309 9.91 7.70 0.97
C THR A 309 9.19 6.96 2.11
N GLY A 310 8.04 6.36 1.81
CA GLY A 310 7.23 5.61 2.78
C GLY A 310 6.13 6.44 3.46
N VAL A 311 5.54 5.88 4.51
CA VAL A 311 4.35 6.44 5.18
C VAL A 311 4.49 6.41 6.70
N VAL A 312 3.80 7.33 7.38
CA VAL A 312 3.74 7.45 8.84
C VAL A 312 2.30 7.16 9.31
N PRO A 313 2.08 6.27 10.30
CA PRO A 313 0.75 5.98 10.82
C PRO A 313 0.02 7.23 11.34
N ASN A 314 -1.30 7.25 11.13
CA ASN A 314 -2.17 8.33 11.59
C ASN A 314 -2.71 8.02 12.99
N VAL A 315 -1.83 8.10 13.99
CA VAL A 315 -2.09 7.74 15.39
C VAL A 315 -2.56 8.90 16.27
N GLN A 316 -2.88 10.06 15.68
CA GLN A 316 -3.22 11.28 16.43
C GLN A 316 -4.42 11.11 17.38
N LEU A 317 -5.34 10.18 17.09
CA LEU A 317 -6.48 9.88 17.97
C LEU A 317 -6.09 9.19 19.28
N PHE A 318 -4.86 8.69 19.38
CA PHE A 318 -4.38 7.88 20.49
C PHE A 318 -3.37 8.60 21.38
N THR A 319 -2.95 9.83 21.03
CA THR A 319 -1.82 10.49 21.71
C THR A 319 -2.05 10.77 23.19
N ASP A 320 -3.30 10.98 23.58
CA ASP A 320 -3.70 11.28 24.97
C ASP A 320 -4.32 10.05 25.68
N LEU A 321 -4.27 8.87 25.06
CA LEU A 321 -4.85 7.63 25.59
C LEU A 321 -3.77 6.72 26.19
N SER A 322 -4.18 5.91 27.17
CA SER A 322 -3.32 4.92 27.83
C SER A 322 -3.13 3.67 26.96
N CYS A 323 -2.43 3.82 25.83
CA CYS A 323 -2.10 2.76 24.89
C CYS A 323 -0.61 2.75 24.52
N THR A 324 -0.17 1.73 23.79
CA THR A 324 1.24 1.56 23.42
C THR A 324 1.46 1.67 21.91
N PHE A 325 2.66 2.08 21.51
CA PHE A 325 3.06 2.26 20.11
C PHE A 325 4.25 1.38 19.78
N GLY A 326 4.22 0.75 18.60
CA GLY A 326 5.30 -0.11 18.12
C GLY A 326 6.50 0.69 17.62
N LEU A 327 7.61 0.00 17.34
CA LEU A 327 8.82 0.60 16.77
C LEU A 327 8.59 1.22 15.39
N ASP A 328 7.59 0.75 14.66
CA ASP A 328 7.16 1.28 13.36
C ASP A 328 6.20 2.49 13.49
N SER A 329 6.05 3.02 14.71
CA SER A 329 5.14 4.13 15.08
C SER A 329 3.65 3.83 14.90
N GLY A 330 3.27 2.57 14.69
CA GLY A 330 1.87 2.15 14.64
C GLY A 330 1.28 1.97 16.03
N ILE A 331 -0.06 2.04 16.15
CA ILE A 331 -0.78 1.72 17.39
C ILE A 331 -0.71 0.21 17.65
N GLU A 332 -0.23 -0.23 18.81
CA GLU A 332 -0.16 -1.66 19.11
C GLU A 332 -1.55 -2.25 19.31
N ILE A 333 -1.80 -3.36 18.62
CA ILE A 333 -3.04 -4.14 18.73
C ILE A 333 -2.77 -5.57 19.19
N ASP A 334 -3.74 -6.16 19.88
CA ASP A 334 -3.76 -7.59 20.20
C ASP A 334 -4.21 -8.45 19.00
N GLU A 335 -4.20 -9.77 19.16
CA GLU A 335 -4.63 -10.74 18.17
C GLU A 335 -6.13 -10.65 17.79
N ASN A 336 -6.92 -9.85 18.50
CA ASN A 336 -8.32 -9.55 18.20
C ASN A 336 -8.54 -8.13 17.64
N MET A 337 -7.46 -7.50 17.16
CA MET A 337 -7.46 -6.12 16.64
C MET A 337 -7.84 -5.07 17.68
N ARG A 338 -7.87 -5.40 18.98
CA ARG A 338 -8.13 -4.41 20.05
C ARG A 338 -6.85 -3.62 20.29
N VAL A 339 -7.01 -2.31 20.50
CA VAL A 339 -5.89 -1.45 20.88
C VAL A 339 -5.44 -1.83 22.29
N VAL A 340 -4.15 -2.13 22.42
CA VAL A 340 -3.58 -2.58 23.69
C VAL A 340 -3.77 -1.50 24.76
N GLY A 341 -4.42 -1.88 25.86
CA GLY A 341 -4.74 -0.98 26.98
C GLY A 341 -6.12 -0.34 26.93
N LEU A 342 -6.87 -0.46 25.82
CA LEU A 342 -8.18 0.17 25.67
C LEU A 342 -9.30 -0.87 25.47
N TYR A 343 -10.39 -0.72 26.22
CA TYR A 343 -11.57 -1.56 26.06
C TYR A 343 -12.49 -1.00 24.96
N ASP A 344 -13.07 -1.89 24.15
CA ASP A 344 -13.99 -1.53 23.06
C ASP A 344 -13.42 -0.61 21.95
N VAL A 345 -12.11 -0.42 21.93
CA VAL A 345 -11.39 0.32 20.88
C VAL A 345 -10.54 -0.67 20.08
N TYR A 346 -10.76 -0.70 18.78
CA TYR A 346 -10.09 -1.56 17.81
C TYR A 346 -9.36 -0.69 16.80
N ALA A 347 -8.40 -1.27 16.09
CA ALA A 347 -7.76 -0.61 14.96
C ALA A 347 -7.39 -1.61 13.86
N ALA A 348 -7.42 -1.17 12.60
CA ALA A 348 -7.08 -2.03 11.46
C ALA A 348 -6.36 -1.27 10.34
N GLY A 349 -5.52 -1.99 9.59
CA GLY A 349 -4.77 -1.49 8.44
C GLY A 349 -3.50 -0.71 8.83
N ASP A 350 -3.07 0.20 7.96
CA ASP A 350 -1.77 0.89 8.04
C ASP A 350 -1.51 1.69 9.33
N VAL A 351 -2.54 1.93 10.15
CA VAL A 351 -2.38 2.63 11.43
C VAL A 351 -1.76 1.73 12.51
N CYS A 352 -1.94 0.42 12.40
CA CYS A 352 -1.60 -0.54 13.43
C CYS A 352 -0.14 -0.99 13.41
N SER A 353 0.31 -1.47 14.56
CA SER A 353 1.51 -2.29 14.75
C SER A 353 1.09 -3.65 15.32
N THR A 354 1.53 -4.74 14.70
CA THR A 354 1.24 -6.10 15.17
C THR A 354 2.30 -6.66 16.13
N ALA A 355 3.07 -5.79 16.79
CA ALA A 355 4.17 -6.19 17.68
C ALA A 355 3.74 -7.03 18.90
N LYS A 356 2.45 -7.05 19.23
CA LYS A 356 1.88 -7.82 20.34
C LYS A 356 1.13 -9.08 19.92
N TRP A 357 1.11 -9.39 18.62
CA TRP A 357 0.52 -10.63 18.14
C TRP A 357 1.37 -11.84 18.56
N PRO A 358 0.74 -13.02 18.73
CA PRO A 358 1.45 -14.28 18.73
C PRO A 358 2.38 -14.37 17.52
N GLU A 359 3.53 -15.02 17.70
CA GLU A 359 4.48 -15.19 16.62
C GLU A 359 3.87 -16.03 15.48
N SER A 360 3.66 -15.40 14.32
CA SER A 360 3.31 -16.10 13.09
C SER A 360 4.57 -16.38 12.28
N PRO A 361 4.92 -17.63 11.96
CA PRO A 361 6.22 -17.96 11.36
C PRO A 361 6.39 -17.40 9.94
N HIS A 362 5.32 -17.30 9.15
CA HIS A 362 5.40 -16.89 7.74
C HIS A 362 4.63 -15.60 7.42
N TRP A 363 3.90 -15.04 8.39
CA TRP A 363 3.24 -13.75 8.21
C TRP A 363 4.04 -12.61 8.84
N HIS A 364 4.10 -11.49 8.14
CA HIS A 364 4.67 -10.26 8.66
C HIS A 364 3.87 -9.07 8.14
N GLN A 365 3.88 -7.97 8.88
CA GLN A 365 3.13 -6.79 8.49
C GLN A 365 3.86 -6.02 7.39
N MET A 366 3.12 -5.64 6.35
CA MET A 366 3.47 -4.61 5.38
C MET A 366 2.23 -3.73 5.14
N ARG A 367 2.43 -2.43 4.93
CA ARG A 367 1.32 -1.47 4.75
C ARG A 367 0.74 -1.55 3.33
N LEU A 368 0.03 -2.64 3.07
CA LEU A 368 -0.51 -3.06 1.77
C LEU A 368 -2.04 -3.13 1.83
N TRP A 369 -2.69 -2.86 0.69
CA TRP A 369 -4.15 -2.93 0.58
C TRP A 369 -4.71 -4.32 0.91
N THR A 370 -3.99 -5.40 0.55
CA THR A 370 -4.41 -6.78 0.84
C THR A 370 -4.52 -7.01 2.35
N GLN A 371 -3.50 -6.60 3.10
CA GLN A 371 -3.51 -6.69 4.57
C GLN A 371 -4.52 -5.72 5.19
N ALA A 372 -4.64 -4.50 4.67
CA ALA A 372 -5.65 -3.55 5.14
C ALA A 372 -7.07 -4.14 5.04
N ARG A 373 -7.39 -4.83 3.94
CA ARG A 373 -8.65 -5.55 3.77
C ARG A 373 -8.79 -6.68 4.80
N GLN A 374 -7.81 -7.58 4.90
CA GLN A 374 -7.81 -8.70 5.85
C GLN A 374 -8.03 -8.23 7.29
N MET A 375 -7.26 -7.23 7.73
CA MET A 375 -7.38 -6.65 9.06
C MET A 375 -8.75 -6.00 9.30
N GLY A 376 -9.30 -5.29 8.31
CA GLY A 376 -10.63 -4.69 8.41
C GLY A 376 -11.75 -5.72 8.57
N LEU A 377 -11.72 -6.78 7.75
CA LEU A 377 -12.68 -7.89 7.84
C LEU A 377 -12.60 -8.57 9.21
N PHE A 378 -11.39 -8.87 9.68
CA PHE A 378 -11.21 -9.57 10.95
C PHE A 378 -11.53 -8.70 12.17
N ALA A 379 -11.26 -7.38 12.11
CA ALA A 379 -11.68 -6.46 13.15
C ALA A 379 -13.21 -6.43 13.31
N ALA A 380 -13.96 -6.47 12.20
CA ALA A 380 -15.42 -6.57 12.24
C ALA A 380 -15.90 -7.87 12.91
N GLN A 381 -15.29 -9.01 12.57
CA GLN A 381 -15.59 -10.30 13.19
C GLN A 381 -15.33 -10.26 14.70
N CYS A 382 -14.20 -9.70 15.14
CA CYS A 382 -13.88 -9.55 16.55
C CYS A 382 -14.88 -8.63 17.27
N MET A 383 -15.19 -7.46 16.71
CA MET A 383 -16.16 -6.53 17.28
C MET A 383 -17.55 -7.16 17.44
N ALA A 384 -18.03 -7.89 16.43
CA ALA A 384 -19.30 -8.59 16.45
C ALA A 384 -19.30 -9.75 17.48
N GLY A 385 -18.24 -10.57 17.50
CA GLY A 385 -18.07 -11.66 18.46
C GLY A 385 -18.02 -11.19 19.91
N HIS A 386 -17.23 -10.16 20.20
CA HIS A 386 -17.17 -9.53 21.53
C HIS A 386 -18.48 -8.84 21.94
N SER A 387 -19.31 -8.43 20.98
CA SER A 387 -20.62 -7.83 21.26
C SER A 387 -21.70 -8.87 21.56
N THR A 388 -21.69 -10.00 20.85
CA THR A 388 -22.78 -11.00 20.89
C THR A 388 -22.45 -12.19 21.80
N MET A 389 -21.25 -12.75 21.68
CA MET A 389 -20.82 -13.97 22.36
C MET A 389 -19.93 -13.69 23.58
N LYS A 390 -19.29 -12.51 23.63
CA LYS A 390 -18.30 -12.14 24.68
C LYS A 390 -17.11 -13.11 24.73
N GLU A 391 -16.72 -13.65 23.59
CA GLU A 391 -15.61 -14.57 23.43
C GLU A 391 -14.56 -13.96 22.50
N ASP A 392 -13.28 -14.24 22.80
CA ASP A 392 -12.17 -13.88 21.91
C ASP A 392 -12.19 -14.79 20.67
N ILE A 393 -11.87 -14.21 19.52
CA ILE A 393 -11.86 -14.90 18.22
C ILE A 393 -10.42 -15.34 17.90
N PRO A 394 -10.15 -16.63 17.60
CA PRO A 394 -8.83 -17.04 17.14
C PRO A 394 -8.43 -16.28 15.85
N LEU A 395 -7.15 -15.96 15.71
CA LEU A 395 -6.63 -15.33 14.49
C LEU A 395 -7.04 -16.13 13.25
N ASP A 396 -7.50 -15.41 12.23
CA ASP A 396 -7.90 -16.00 10.97
C ASP A 396 -6.69 -16.58 10.21
N ILE A 397 -6.97 -17.59 9.40
CA ILE A 397 -5.98 -18.30 8.57
C ILE A 397 -5.21 -17.35 7.63
N CYS A 398 -5.81 -16.21 7.24
CA CYS A 398 -5.14 -15.19 6.43
C CYS A 398 -3.94 -14.50 7.11
N PHE A 399 -3.74 -14.74 8.41
CA PHE A 399 -2.58 -14.27 9.19
C PHE A 399 -1.52 -15.37 9.44
N GLU A 400 -1.67 -16.56 8.87
CA GLU A 400 -0.65 -17.63 8.94
C GLU A 400 0.47 -17.42 7.91
N LEU A 401 0.13 -16.84 6.74
CA LEU A 401 1.03 -16.67 5.60
C LEU A 401 0.97 -15.23 5.07
N PHE A 402 2.14 -14.59 4.91
CA PHE A 402 2.21 -13.38 4.08
C PHE A 402 1.93 -13.76 2.63
N ALA A 403 0.86 -13.23 2.03
CA ALA A 403 0.54 -13.45 0.62
C ALA A 403 0.17 -12.12 -0.03
N HIS A 404 0.89 -11.75 -1.08
CA HIS A 404 0.63 -10.52 -1.82
C HIS A 404 0.91 -10.70 -3.31
N VAL A 405 0.01 -10.16 -4.14
CA VAL A 405 0.15 -10.12 -5.59
C VAL A 405 -0.01 -8.69 -6.07
N THR A 406 0.90 -8.26 -6.93
CA THR A 406 0.93 -6.93 -7.55
C THR A 406 1.52 -7.03 -8.96
N SER A 407 1.68 -5.90 -9.64
CA SER A 407 2.37 -5.81 -10.92
C SER A 407 3.45 -4.75 -10.85
N PHE A 408 4.67 -5.12 -11.25
CA PHE A 408 5.76 -4.15 -11.43
C PHE A 408 6.42 -4.37 -12.78
N PHE A 409 6.81 -3.27 -13.42
CA PHE A 409 7.46 -3.27 -14.73
C PHE A 409 6.69 -4.07 -15.80
N GLY A 410 5.36 -4.16 -15.65
CA GLY A 410 4.49 -4.90 -16.55
C GLY A 410 4.45 -6.42 -16.33
N LYS A 411 5.00 -6.93 -15.22
CA LYS A 411 4.97 -8.35 -14.86
C LYS A 411 4.17 -8.57 -13.59
N LYS A 412 3.37 -9.64 -13.56
CA LYS A 412 2.77 -10.17 -12.34
C LYS A 412 3.89 -10.48 -11.35
N VAL A 413 3.71 -10.09 -10.09
CA VAL A 413 4.64 -10.37 -9.00
C VAL A 413 3.87 -10.90 -7.81
N VAL A 414 4.23 -12.11 -7.38
CA VAL A 414 3.67 -12.79 -6.22
C VAL A 414 4.75 -12.95 -5.16
N LEU A 415 4.39 -12.65 -3.92
CA LEU A 415 5.23 -12.71 -2.73
C LEU A 415 4.55 -13.59 -1.68
N LEU A 416 5.17 -14.71 -1.33
CA LEU A 416 4.65 -15.65 -0.34
C LEU A 416 5.64 -15.83 0.83
N GLY A 417 5.12 -15.84 2.05
CA GLY A 417 5.85 -16.13 3.27
C GLY A 417 7.04 -15.20 3.52
N ASN A 418 8.12 -15.76 4.07
CA ASN A 418 9.39 -15.08 4.27
C ASN A 418 10.23 -15.09 2.98
N TYR A 419 9.68 -14.51 1.91
CA TYR A 419 10.24 -14.50 0.55
C TYR A 419 11.64 -13.86 0.40
N ASN A 420 12.08 -13.10 1.41
CA ASN A 420 13.41 -12.50 1.53
C ASN A 420 14.10 -12.91 2.84
N ALA A 421 13.72 -14.05 3.43
CA ALA A 421 14.21 -14.52 4.72
C ALA A 421 14.05 -13.49 5.86
N GLN A 422 12.97 -12.70 5.82
CA GLN A 422 12.71 -11.55 6.69
C GLN A 422 12.87 -11.86 8.18
N LYS A 423 12.58 -13.10 8.60
CA LYS A 423 12.62 -13.56 10.00
C LYS A 423 13.80 -14.47 10.34
N ASN A 424 14.71 -14.75 9.41
CA ASN A 424 15.75 -15.78 9.56
C ASN A 424 17.19 -15.24 9.39
N ASN A 425 17.39 -13.93 9.51
CA ASN A 425 18.68 -13.27 9.25
C ASN A 425 19.85 -13.76 10.11
N ASP A 426 19.58 -14.28 11.32
CA ASP A 426 20.60 -14.67 12.29
C ASP A 426 21.13 -16.11 12.10
N ASN A 427 20.44 -16.96 11.34
CA ASN A 427 20.78 -18.38 11.12
C ASN A 427 21.10 -18.70 9.65
N LYS A 428 22.07 -17.98 9.09
CA LYS A 428 22.44 -18.08 7.65
C LYS A 428 22.89 -19.47 7.20
N ASN A 429 23.45 -20.28 8.10
CA ASN A 429 23.96 -21.62 7.74
C ASN A 429 22.85 -22.63 7.40
N SER A 430 21.61 -22.32 7.73
CA SER A 430 20.43 -23.17 7.47
C SER A 430 19.57 -22.66 6.31
N LEU A 431 19.95 -21.55 5.68
CA LEU A 431 19.22 -20.94 4.58
C LEU A 431 19.75 -21.43 3.24
N GLU A 432 18.82 -21.85 2.38
CA GLU A 432 19.10 -22.21 0.99
C GLU A 432 18.19 -21.40 0.06
N PHE A 433 18.72 -21.00 -1.09
CA PHE A 433 18.01 -20.24 -2.11
C PHE A 433 18.05 -21.01 -3.42
N LEU A 434 16.88 -21.38 -3.93
CA LEU A 434 16.74 -21.96 -5.26
C LEU A 434 16.24 -20.89 -6.22
N LEU A 435 16.81 -20.86 -7.42
CA LEU A 435 16.54 -19.82 -8.41
C LEU A 435 16.36 -20.43 -9.80
N ARG A 436 15.23 -20.10 -10.45
CA ARG A 436 14.99 -20.31 -11.89
C ARG A 436 14.73 -18.96 -12.53
N VAL A 437 15.48 -18.65 -13.59
CA VAL A 437 15.31 -17.41 -14.35
C VAL A 437 15.17 -17.74 -15.82
N GLU A 438 14.02 -17.38 -16.39
CA GLU A 438 13.81 -17.37 -17.83
C GLU A 438 13.87 -15.91 -18.30
N MET A 439 14.89 -15.60 -19.09
CA MET A 439 15.22 -14.22 -19.42
C MET A 439 14.02 -13.49 -20.06
N ASN A 440 13.58 -12.41 -19.43
CA ASN A 440 12.42 -11.59 -19.79
C ASN A 440 11.03 -12.22 -19.59
N GLU A 441 10.94 -13.50 -19.22
CA GLU A 441 9.68 -14.20 -19.03
C GLU A 441 9.35 -14.33 -17.55
N GLU A 442 10.16 -15.11 -16.84
CA GLU A 442 9.90 -15.52 -15.46
C GLU A 442 11.13 -15.38 -14.56
N TYR A 443 10.86 -15.12 -13.28
CA TYR A 443 11.84 -15.23 -12.21
C TYR A 443 11.17 -15.92 -11.02
N VAL A 444 11.72 -17.07 -10.63
CA VAL A 444 11.25 -17.87 -9.50
C VAL A 444 12.39 -17.99 -8.51
N LYS A 445 12.20 -17.44 -7.31
CA LYS A 445 13.11 -17.61 -6.18
C LYS A 445 12.38 -18.27 -5.03
N VAL A 446 12.94 -19.34 -4.49
CA VAL A 446 12.41 -20.06 -3.33
C VAL A 446 13.42 -20.01 -2.19
N VAL A 447 12.94 -19.68 -1.01
CA VAL A 447 13.72 -19.60 0.22
C VAL A 447 13.40 -20.83 1.08
N LEU A 448 14.42 -21.61 1.41
CA LEU A 448 14.32 -22.76 2.28
C LEU A 448 15.05 -22.52 3.60
N PHE A 449 14.52 -23.10 4.66
CA PHE A 449 15.15 -23.17 5.97
C PHE A 449 15.11 -24.61 6.48
N ASN A 450 16.27 -25.23 6.67
CA ASN A 450 16.39 -26.65 7.03
C ASN A 450 15.54 -27.58 6.14
N GLY A 451 15.66 -27.42 4.82
CA GLY A 451 14.95 -28.27 3.85
C GLY A 451 13.45 -27.97 3.67
N ARG A 452 12.88 -26.97 4.36
CA ARG A 452 11.46 -26.59 4.25
C ARG A 452 11.31 -25.24 3.59
N VAL A 453 10.33 -25.08 2.71
CA VAL A 453 10.05 -23.79 2.07
C VAL A 453 9.46 -22.83 3.10
N ILE A 454 10.05 -21.64 3.21
CA ILE A 454 9.56 -20.59 4.11
C ILE A 454 9.04 -19.35 3.38
N GLY A 455 9.33 -19.22 2.08
CA GLY A 455 8.81 -18.15 1.23
C GLY A 455 9.31 -18.23 -0.20
N CYS A 456 8.67 -17.46 -1.10
CA CYS A 456 9.09 -17.36 -2.49
C CYS A 456 8.72 -16.01 -3.14
N VAL A 457 9.47 -15.66 -4.18
CA VAL A 457 9.19 -14.56 -5.11
C VAL A 457 8.93 -15.19 -6.47
N LEU A 458 7.73 -14.98 -7.01
CA LEU A 458 7.32 -15.47 -8.33
C LEU A 458 7.00 -14.25 -9.21
N ILE A 459 7.72 -14.09 -10.31
CA ILE A 459 7.55 -12.99 -11.25
C ILE A 459 7.26 -13.57 -12.63
N GLY A 460 6.24 -13.06 -13.30
CA GLY A 460 5.71 -13.63 -14.54
C GLY A 460 4.56 -14.60 -14.29
N GLU A 461 4.13 -15.31 -15.34
CA GLU A 461 3.04 -16.30 -15.27
C GLU A 461 3.60 -17.68 -14.94
N THR A 462 3.99 -17.87 -13.68
CA THR A 462 4.75 -19.06 -13.26
C THR A 462 3.89 -20.30 -12.97
N ASP A 463 2.59 -20.12 -12.70
CA ASP A 463 1.64 -21.17 -12.26
C ASP A 463 2.13 -22.00 -11.04
N LEU A 464 2.82 -21.36 -10.09
CA LEU A 464 3.47 -21.99 -8.93
C LEU A 464 2.94 -21.48 -7.57
N GLU A 465 1.97 -20.57 -7.59
CA GLU A 465 1.42 -19.88 -6.42
C GLU A 465 0.82 -20.86 -5.41
N GLU A 466 -0.08 -21.74 -5.87
CA GLU A 466 -0.76 -22.72 -5.01
C GLU A 466 0.21 -23.76 -4.46
N THR A 467 1.11 -24.26 -5.31
CA THR A 467 2.14 -25.23 -4.93
C THR A 467 3.01 -24.71 -3.80
N PHE A 468 3.58 -23.50 -3.94
CA PHE A 468 4.44 -22.96 -2.90
C PHE A 468 3.68 -22.50 -1.66
N GLU A 469 2.45 -22.01 -1.79
CA GLU A 469 1.61 -21.75 -0.64
C GLU A 469 1.41 -23.01 0.20
N ASN A 470 1.05 -24.12 -0.43
CA ASN A 470 0.84 -25.40 0.26
C ASN A 470 2.13 -25.92 0.89
N LEU A 471 3.27 -25.83 0.19
CA LEU A 471 4.57 -26.23 0.75
C LEU A 471 4.96 -25.43 2.00
N ILE A 472 4.69 -24.12 2.00
CA ILE A 472 4.96 -23.26 3.16
C ILE A 472 4.02 -23.62 4.32
N LEU A 473 2.71 -23.71 4.07
CA LEU A 473 1.74 -23.97 5.14
C LEU A 473 1.89 -25.38 5.74
N ASN A 474 2.11 -26.39 4.91
CA ASN A 474 2.29 -27.77 5.36
C ASN A 474 3.67 -28.01 5.97
N GLN A 475 4.60 -27.06 5.81
CA GLN A 475 5.98 -27.19 6.24
C GLN A 475 6.61 -28.48 5.70
N THR A 476 6.41 -28.82 4.42
CA THR A 476 6.91 -30.08 3.86
C THR A 476 8.44 -30.05 3.72
N ASP A 477 9.11 -31.14 4.07
CA ASP A 477 10.56 -31.29 3.87
C ASP A 477 10.82 -31.69 2.41
N VAL A 478 11.43 -30.78 1.65
CA VAL A 478 11.72 -30.92 0.22
C VAL A 478 13.20 -31.19 -0.06
N SER A 479 13.99 -31.53 0.97
CA SER A 479 15.44 -31.79 0.82
C SER A 479 15.76 -32.87 -0.23
N ALA A 480 14.85 -33.84 -0.42
CA ALA A 480 15.01 -34.92 -1.40
C ALA A 480 14.89 -34.44 -2.85
N LEU A 481 14.21 -33.32 -3.11
CA LEU A 481 14.02 -32.77 -4.45
C LEU A 481 15.24 -31.95 -4.90
N GLY A 482 15.88 -31.23 -3.98
CA GLY A 482 17.02 -30.36 -4.29
C GLY A 482 16.69 -29.36 -5.40
N GLU A 483 17.55 -29.28 -6.41
CA GLU A 483 17.36 -28.39 -7.58
C GLU A 483 16.16 -28.78 -8.45
N ASN A 484 15.71 -30.05 -8.41
CA ASN A 484 14.57 -30.51 -9.21
C ASN A 484 13.25 -29.87 -8.76
N LEU A 485 13.21 -29.23 -7.58
CA LEU A 485 12.04 -28.48 -7.12
C LEU A 485 11.64 -27.37 -8.09
N LEU A 486 12.58 -26.83 -8.88
CA LEU A 486 12.28 -25.78 -9.86
C LEU A 486 12.30 -26.27 -11.31
N ASP A 487 12.52 -27.57 -11.56
CA ASP A 487 12.52 -28.11 -12.92
C ASP A 487 11.10 -28.04 -13.51
N PRO A 488 10.86 -27.27 -14.59
CA PRO A 488 9.53 -27.14 -15.18
C PRO A 488 8.99 -28.46 -15.77
N ASN A 489 9.83 -29.48 -15.95
CA ASN A 489 9.41 -30.80 -16.42
C ASN A 489 9.00 -31.74 -15.28
N VAL A 490 9.14 -31.30 -14.03
CA VAL A 490 8.77 -32.07 -12.84
C VAL A 490 7.45 -31.52 -12.34
N ASP A 491 6.40 -32.35 -12.37
CA ASP A 491 5.16 -32.00 -11.70
C ASP A 491 5.37 -32.18 -10.18
N ILE A 492 5.42 -31.06 -9.48
CA ILE A 492 5.63 -31.02 -8.04
C ILE A 492 4.41 -31.62 -7.32
N ALA A 493 3.21 -31.55 -7.90
CA ALA A 493 2.00 -32.11 -7.31
C ALA A 493 2.07 -33.64 -7.18
N ASP A 494 2.68 -34.32 -8.16
CA ASP A 494 2.86 -35.78 -8.16
C ASP A 494 3.68 -36.31 -6.97
N TYR A 495 4.46 -35.45 -6.30
CA TYR A 495 5.28 -35.83 -5.14
C TYR A 495 4.51 -35.77 -3.81
N PHE A 496 3.33 -35.15 -3.79
CA PHE A 496 2.54 -34.90 -2.58
C PHE A 496 1.18 -35.59 -2.54
N ASP A 497 0.81 -36.30 -3.61
CA ASP A 497 -0.23 -37.34 -3.63
C ASP A 497 0.27 -38.66 -3.00
#